data_AF-A0AAE1QPA5-F1
#
_entry.id   AF-A0AAE1QPA5-F1
#
_cell.length_a   1.000
_cell.length_b   1.000
_cell.length_c   1.000
_cell.angle_alpha   90.00
_cell.angle_beta   90.00
_cell.angle_gamma   90.00
#
_symmetry.space_group_name_H-M   'P 1'
#
loop_
_entity.id
_entity.type
_entity.pdbx_description
1 polymer ?
#
loop_
_entity_poly.entity_id
_entity_poly.type
_entity_poly.pdbx_seq_one_letter_code
_entity_poly.pdbx_strand_id
1 'polypeptide(L)'
;MANSIASVVATYDSKMINYMSKCVVQPSPRLEIVKLDEIMYEMLQNFIKINNFRPDFIIMYRDGVSESQFNEVINKELKLMKSAFSRIDPNYAPRLTFIVVQKRHHVRFLPSNPRNRLNSENVKPGTVIDNTIVSNYYHEFFLCAHYGALGTSRPTRYIVLHDESEFSGDEIQRATNNLSYLFPRCLKAVSVPPPVLYSHLAAKRARSYLITLDNNRGLIWGENPLEQNEIDDLVKKIKKLNDIKEFPDDFIWPLDLNRHNENFQNEKCEACMSFMEEFNKGLEEKFELIETAILDQCYQLPEQDQQRCLKEVKLELDALYEKIKNFVEPNKELHKFNWADDMEALIED
;
A
#
# COMPACT_ATOMS: atom_id res chain seq x y z
N MET A 1 -8.49 13.00 6.66
CA MET A 1 -7.23 12.91 5.86
C MET A 1 -6.85 11.44 5.77
N ALA A 2 -6.64 10.90 4.57
CA ALA A 2 -6.23 9.50 4.43
C ALA A 2 -4.80 9.26 4.96
N ASN A 3 -4.57 8.06 5.47
CA ASN A 3 -3.30 7.63 6.04
C ASN A 3 -2.14 7.71 5.04
N SER A 4 -0.94 7.98 5.58
CA SER A 4 0.30 7.95 4.79
C SER A 4 0.62 6.52 4.34
N ILE A 5 1.28 6.38 3.19
CA ILE A 5 1.81 5.09 2.73
C ILE A 5 3.32 5.20 2.69
N ALA A 6 3.99 4.30 3.41
CA ALA A 6 5.42 4.09 3.29
C ALA A 6 5.68 3.03 2.21
N SER A 7 6.69 3.24 1.38
CA SER A 7 7.15 2.24 0.44
C SER A 7 8.66 2.12 0.48
N VAL A 8 9.12 0.89 0.62
CA VAL A 8 10.53 0.53 0.50
C VAL A 8 10.67 -0.36 -0.74
N VAL A 9 11.78 -0.19 -1.44
CA VAL A 9 12.17 -1.09 -2.53
C VAL A 9 13.62 -1.50 -2.34
N ALA A 10 13.93 -2.73 -2.70
CA ALA A 10 15.28 -3.27 -2.61
C ALA A 10 15.61 -4.04 -3.87
N THR A 11 16.82 -3.86 -4.37
CA THR A 11 17.35 -4.69 -5.45
C THR A 11 17.82 -6.03 -4.91
N TYR A 12 17.75 -7.05 -5.74
CA TYR A 12 18.23 -8.40 -5.42
C TYR A 12 19.12 -8.99 -6.50
N ASP A 13 19.48 -8.21 -7.52
CA ASP A 13 20.38 -8.65 -8.58
C ASP A 13 21.65 -7.78 -8.63
N SER A 14 22.76 -8.39 -9.02
CA SER A 14 24.05 -7.69 -9.15
C SER A 14 24.03 -6.59 -10.21
N LYS A 15 23.07 -6.66 -11.15
CA LYS A 15 22.88 -5.67 -12.21
C LYS A 15 22.07 -4.45 -11.76
N MET A 16 21.47 -4.47 -10.57
CA MET A 16 20.65 -3.38 -10.04
C MET A 16 19.45 -3.03 -10.94
N ILE A 17 18.90 -4.02 -11.65
CA ILE A 17 17.78 -3.86 -12.59
C ILE A 17 16.46 -4.27 -11.93
N ASN A 18 16.50 -5.36 -11.16
CA ASN A 18 15.32 -5.95 -10.57
C ASN A 18 15.15 -5.50 -9.11
N TYR A 19 13.93 -5.11 -8.76
CA TYR A 19 13.59 -4.60 -7.43
C TYR A 19 12.35 -5.29 -6.89
N MET A 20 12.42 -5.70 -5.63
CA MET A 20 11.25 -6.07 -4.83
C MET A 20 10.71 -4.81 -4.15
N SER A 21 9.40 -4.77 -3.89
CA SER A 21 8.75 -3.66 -3.20
C SER A 21 7.91 -4.16 -2.03
N LYS A 22 7.88 -3.35 -0.97
CA LYS A 22 6.95 -3.53 0.13
C LYS A 22 6.34 -2.17 0.46
N CYS A 23 5.02 -2.14 0.62
CA CYS A 23 4.29 -0.95 1.00
C CYS A 23 3.56 -1.22 2.31
N VAL A 24 3.53 -0.21 3.19
CA VAL A 24 2.87 -0.27 4.49
C VAL A 24 2.03 0.99 4.66
N VAL A 25 0.77 0.81 5.06
CA VAL A 25 -0.10 1.91 5.47
C VAL A 25 0.31 2.33 6.87
N GLN A 26 0.61 3.61 7.03
CA GLN A 26 1.03 4.14 8.32
C GLN A 26 -0.18 4.43 9.21
N PRO A 27 -0.07 4.31 10.54
CA PRO A 27 -1.21 4.50 11.46
C PRO A 27 -1.81 5.91 11.46
N SER A 28 -1.05 6.91 11.03
CA SER A 28 -1.46 8.32 11.07
C SER A 28 -1.06 9.04 9.78
N PRO A 29 -1.86 10.02 9.32
CA PRO A 29 -1.45 10.93 8.26
C PRO A 29 -0.16 11.67 8.64
N ARG A 30 0.72 11.86 7.65
CA ARG A 30 2.01 12.58 7.80
C ARG A 30 2.98 11.97 8.82
N LEU A 31 2.82 10.71 9.19
CA LEU A 31 3.87 10.00 9.91
C LEU A 31 5.09 9.84 8.99
N GLU A 32 6.22 10.34 9.44
CA GLU A 32 7.47 10.25 8.67
C GLU A 32 8.29 9.04 9.02
N ILE A 33 8.23 8.59 10.27
CA ILE A 33 8.97 7.43 10.76
C ILE A 33 8.28 6.17 10.26
N VAL A 34 8.97 5.45 9.40
CA VAL A 34 8.51 4.16 8.91
C VAL A 34 8.96 3.06 9.87
N LYS A 35 8.07 2.12 10.20
CA LYS A 35 8.44 0.86 10.88
C LYS A 35 9.24 -0.02 9.91
N LEU A 36 10.53 0.28 9.78
CA LEU A 36 11.41 -0.36 8.80
C LEU A 36 11.88 -1.75 9.21
N ASP A 37 11.77 -2.12 10.48
CA ASP A 37 12.28 -3.38 11.02
C ASP A 37 11.68 -4.61 10.32
N GLU A 38 10.36 -4.69 10.22
CA GLU A 38 9.69 -5.80 9.53
C GLU A 38 9.98 -5.79 8.02
N ILE A 39 9.92 -4.61 7.40
CA ILE A 39 10.13 -4.45 5.96
C ILE A 39 11.56 -4.86 5.57
N MET A 40 12.57 -4.37 6.30
CA MET A 40 13.97 -4.69 6.05
C MET A 40 14.27 -6.16 6.29
N TYR A 41 13.69 -6.75 7.34
CA TYR A 41 13.85 -8.17 7.61
C TYR A 41 13.33 -9.01 6.45
N GLU A 42 12.09 -8.77 5.98
CA GLU A 42 11.52 -9.48 4.84
C GLU A 42 12.35 -9.30 3.56
N MET A 43 12.79 -8.08 3.27
CA MET A 43 13.60 -7.80 2.08
C MET A 43 14.94 -8.51 2.11
N LEU A 44 15.61 -8.54 3.27
CA LEU A 44 16.86 -9.27 3.45
C LEU A 44 16.65 -10.78 3.33
N GLN A 45 15.59 -11.34 3.91
CA GLN A 45 15.26 -12.75 3.75
C GLN A 45 15.04 -13.11 2.28
N ASN A 46 14.29 -12.30 1.54
CA ASN A 46 14.09 -12.50 0.11
C ASN A 46 15.40 -12.40 -0.67
N PHE A 47 16.25 -11.42 -0.38
CA PHE A 47 17.56 -11.29 -0.99
C PHE A 47 18.42 -12.55 -0.76
N ILE A 48 18.50 -13.01 0.50
CA ILE A 48 19.30 -14.18 0.89
C ILE A 48 18.75 -15.44 0.22
N LYS A 49 17.43 -15.61 0.16
CA LYS A 49 16.78 -16.74 -0.50
C LYS A 49 17.08 -16.80 -2.00
N ILE A 50 17.19 -15.65 -2.66
CA ILE A 50 17.49 -15.57 -4.11
C ILE A 50 18.98 -15.78 -4.38
N ASN A 51 19.85 -15.18 -3.56
CA ASN A 51 21.27 -15.08 -3.85
C ASN A 51 22.16 -16.08 -3.09
N ASN A 52 21.63 -16.75 -2.06
CA ASN A 52 22.36 -17.64 -1.15
C ASN A 52 23.55 -16.97 -0.43
N PHE A 53 23.56 -15.65 -0.33
CA PHE A 53 24.51 -14.88 0.49
C PHE A 53 23.83 -13.66 1.11
N ARG A 54 24.46 -13.08 2.14
CA ARG A 54 23.99 -11.87 2.83
C ARG A 54 24.74 -10.66 2.29
N PRO A 55 24.07 -9.51 2.06
CA PRO A 55 24.76 -8.34 1.54
C PRO A 55 25.68 -7.71 2.59
N ASP A 56 26.98 -7.59 2.30
CA ASP A 56 27.94 -6.96 3.22
C ASP A 56 27.76 -5.43 3.33
N PHE A 57 27.10 -4.84 2.33
CA PHE A 57 26.89 -3.41 2.20
C PHE A 57 25.43 -3.12 1.86
N ILE A 58 24.87 -2.10 2.52
CA ILE A 58 23.51 -1.62 2.27
C ILE A 58 23.56 -0.11 2.09
N ILE A 59 23.09 0.38 0.93
CA ILE A 59 22.93 1.81 0.66
C ILE A 59 21.43 2.11 0.62
N MET A 60 20.97 2.96 1.54
CA MET A 60 19.59 3.39 1.64
C MET A 60 19.42 4.79 1.06
N TYR A 61 18.58 4.92 0.02
CA TYR A 61 18.16 6.22 -0.50
C TYR A 61 16.78 6.56 0.04
N ARG A 62 16.70 7.61 0.87
CA ARG A 62 15.48 8.04 1.57
C ARG A 62 14.95 9.36 1.02
N ASP A 63 13.82 9.35 0.32
CA ASP A 63 13.10 10.58 -0.08
C ASP A 63 12.07 10.99 0.97
N GLY A 64 11.69 12.27 1.00
CA GLY A 64 10.55 12.75 1.80
C GLY A 64 10.86 13.08 3.26
N VAL A 65 12.10 13.46 3.56
CA VAL A 65 12.52 13.92 4.90
C VAL A 65 13.02 15.36 4.81
N SER A 66 12.54 16.25 5.68
CA SER A 66 13.03 17.63 5.78
C SER A 66 14.19 17.74 6.78
N GLU A 67 14.96 18.82 6.70
CA GLU A 67 16.16 19.00 7.53
C GLU A 67 15.87 18.97 9.03
N SER A 68 14.72 19.51 9.46
CA SER A 68 14.32 19.53 10.87
C SER A 68 14.10 18.12 11.44
N GLN A 69 13.92 17.13 10.58
CA GLN A 69 13.59 15.75 10.94
C GLN A 69 14.79 14.81 10.82
N PHE A 70 15.94 15.26 10.33
CA PHE A 70 17.12 14.40 10.13
C PHE A 70 17.52 13.66 11.40
N ASN A 71 17.62 14.37 12.53
CA ASN A 71 18.00 13.77 13.81
C ASN A 71 16.97 12.74 14.29
N GLU A 72 15.67 12.99 14.07
CA GLU A 72 14.64 12.06 14.50
C GLU A 72 14.63 10.79 13.63
N VAL A 73 14.65 10.99 12.30
CA VAL A 73 14.67 9.90 11.32
C VAL A 73 15.90 9.04 11.51
N ILE A 74 17.09 9.62 11.57
CA ILE A 74 18.34 8.85 11.68
C ILE A 74 18.37 8.04 12.99
N ASN A 75 17.94 8.63 14.11
CA ASN A 75 17.96 7.94 15.41
C ASN A 75 16.92 6.81 15.51
N LYS A 76 15.79 6.92 14.81
CA LYS A 76 14.71 5.91 14.86
C LYS A 76 14.86 4.87 13.76
N GLU A 77 14.97 5.30 12.50
CA GLU A 77 15.05 4.40 11.35
C GLU A 77 16.34 3.55 11.37
N LEU A 78 17.51 4.10 11.74
CA LEU A 78 18.73 3.29 11.85
C LEU A 78 18.62 2.20 12.91
N LYS A 79 18.01 2.50 14.07
CA LYS A 79 17.83 1.50 15.13
C LYS A 79 16.93 0.36 14.66
N LEU A 80 15.86 0.68 13.93
CA LEU A 80 14.96 -0.32 13.34
C LEU A 80 15.69 -1.17 12.29
N MET A 81 16.51 -0.55 11.43
CA MET A 81 17.32 -1.29 10.44
C MET A 81 18.32 -2.23 11.12
N LYS A 82 19.06 -1.75 12.14
CA LYS A 82 20.02 -2.58 12.89
C LYS A 82 19.33 -3.71 13.66
N SER A 83 18.12 -3.48 14.17
CA SER A 83 17.28 -4.53 14.75
C SER A 83 16.93 -5.62 13.73
N ALA A 84 16.55 -5.23 12.51
CA ALA A 84 16.29 -6.18 11.42
C ALA A 84 17.52 -7.01 11.05
N PHE A 85 18.72 -6.42 11.05
CA PHE A 85 19.97 -7.14 10.80
C PHE A 85 20.24 -8.19 11.87
N SER A 86 20.11 -7.80 13.14
CA SER A 86 20.29 -8.70 14.30
C SER A 86 19.27 -9.84 14.30
N ARG A 87 18.06 -9.62 13.75
CA ARG A 87 17.02 -10.65 13.61
C ARG A 87 17.35 -11.68 12.53
N ILE A 88 18.09 -11.32 11.49
CA ILE A 88 18.61 -12.27 10.50
C ILE A 88 19.67 -13.17 11.14
N ASP A 89 20.60 -12.56 11.88
CA ASP A 89 21.66 -13.24 12.63
C ASP A 89 22.24 -12.26 13.66
N PRO A 90 22.41 -12.65 14.94
CA PRO A 90 22.95 -11.77 15.97
C PRO A 90 24.34 -11.18 15.66
N ASN A 91 25.13 -11.85 14.82
CA ASN A 91 26.47 -11.40 14.42
C ASN A 91 26.48 -10.67 13.07
N TYR A 92 25.33 -10.51 12.41
CA TYR A 92 25.26 -9.86 11.12
C TYR A 92 25.15 -8.34 11.26
N ALA A 93 26.25 -7.66 10.93
CA ALA A 93 26.37 -6.20 10.95
C ALA A 93 26.89 -5.71 9.59
N PRO A 94 26.01 -5.60 8.56
CA PRO A 94 26.40 -5.07 7.26
C PRO A 94 26.71 -3.57 7.39
N ARG A 95 27.62 -3.08 6.54
CA ARG A 95 27.96 -1.66 6.47
C ARG A 95 26.80 -0.88 5.86
N LEU A 96 26.24 0.07 6.60
CA LEU A 96 25.09 0.87 6.19
C LEU A 96 25.48 2.30 5.82
N THR A 97 25.08 2.74 4.63
CA THR A 97 25.10 4.15 4.21
C THR A 97 23.66 4.66 4.04
N PHE A 98 23.31 5.73 4.74
CA PHE A 98 21.99 6.35 4.72
C PHE A 98 22.04 7.71 4.05
N ILE A 99 21.43 7.81 2.86
CA ILE A 99 21.45 9.00 2.01
C ILE A 99 20.04 9.55 1.87
N VAL A 100 19.81 10.74 2.38
CA VAL A 100 18.56 11.48 2.15
C VAL A 100 18.60 12.12 0.76
N VAL A 101 17.49 11.98 0.03
CA VAL A 101 17.30 12.52 -1.31
C VAL A 101 16.25 13.62 -1.23
N GLN A 102 16.58 14.81 -1.76
CA GLN A 102 15.67 15.94 -1.80
C GLN A 102 15.65 16.53 -3.21
N LYS A 103 14.60 16.21 -3.97
CA LYS A 103 14.39 16.77 -5.33
C LYS A 103 13.68 18.14 -5.32
N ARG A 104 12.87 18.40 -4.28
CA ARG A 104 12.01 19.60 -4.20
C ARG A 104 12.67 20.65 -3.32
N HIS A 105 13.51 21.49 -3.92
CA HIS A 105 14.12 22.65 -3.27
C HIS A 105 14.25 23.85 -4.23
N HIS A 106 14.75 24.98 -3.71
CA HIS A 106 14.83 26.25 -4.46
C HIS A 106 16.12 26.42 -5.27
N VAL A 107 17.18 25.65 -4.98
CA VAL A 107 18.47 25.74 -5.70
C VAL A 107 18.33 25.38 -7.19
N ARG A 108 18.93 26.20 -8.07
CA ARG A 108 19.03 26.02 -9.52
C ARG A 108 20.45 26.30 -9.98
N PHE A 109 20.93 25.61 -11.00
CA PHE A 109 22.25 25.81 -11.58
C PHE A 109 22.16 26.33 -13.00
N LEU A 110 22.95 27.35 -13.30
CA LEU A 110 23.09 27.93 -14.63
C LEU A 110 24.55 27.83 -15.06
N PRO A 111 24.83 27.46 -16.33
CA PRO A 111 26.18 27.35 -16.83
C PRO A 111 26.81 28.75 -16.97
N SER A 112 27.91 28.98 -16.23
CA SER A 112 28.69 30.23 -16.33
C SER A 112 29.48 30.31 -17.64
N ASN A 113 29.98 29.17 -18.14
CA ASN A 113 30.70 29.07 -19.40
C ASN A 113 29.75 28.60 -20.53
N PRO A 114 29.66 29.32 -21.67
CA PRO A 114 28.89 28.90 -22.83
C PRO A 114 29.20 27.49 -23.34
N ARG A 115 30.44 27.00 -23.20
CA ARG A 115 30.83 25.62 -23.60
C ARG A 115 30.19 24.51 -22.75
N ASN A 116 29.72 24.86 -21.56
CA ASN A 116 29.04 23.96 -20.64
C ASN A 116 27.52 24.12 -20.67
N ARG A 117 27.03 25.00 -21.55
CA ARG A 117 25.61 25.24 -21.78
C ARG A 117 25.07 24.23 -22.79
N LEU A 118 23.96 23.58 -22.46
CA LEU A 118 23.19 22.81 -23.41
C LEU A 118 22.31 23.72 -24.29
N ASN A 119 21.76 23.18 -25.37
CA ASN A 119 20.77 23.91 -26.18
C ASN A 119 19.55 24.37 -25.36
N SER A 120 19.24 23.67 -24.27
CA SER A 120 18.18 24.04 -23.33
C SER A 120 18.61 25.04 -22.25
N GLU A 121 19.79 25.62 -22.38
CA GLU A 121 20.42 26.55 -21.43
C GLU A 121 20.77 25.97 -20.05
N ASN A 122 20.50 24.69 -19.83
CA ASN A 122 20.82 23.99 -18.60
C ASN A 122 22.28 23.54 -18.51
N VAL A 123 22.72 23.19 -17.29
CA VAL A 123 23.97 22.47 -17.05
C VAL A 123 23.93 21.07 -17.66
N LYS A 124 25.11 20.52 -17.99
CA LYS A 124 25.23 19.17 -18.57
C LYS A 124 24.77 18.09 -17.56
N PRO A 125 24.16 16.99 -18.02
CA PRO A 125 23.86 15.83 -17.18
C PRO A 125 25.14 15.31 -16.51
N GLY A 126 25.04 14.89 -15.25
CA GLY A 126 26.17 14.47 -14.44
C GLY A 126 26.92 15.63 -13.76
N THR A 127 26.44 16.87 -13.88
CA THR A 127 27.03 17.99 -13.10
C THR A 127 26.81 17.76 -11.61
N VAL A 128 27.90 17.74 -10.85
CA VAL A 128 27.91 17.63 -9.39
C VAL A 128 28.44 18.93 -8.79
N ILE A 129 27.83 19.36 -7.68
CA ILE A 129 28.32 20.45 -6.84
C ILE A 129 28.30 19.97 -5.39
N ASP A 130 29.49 19.82 -4.82
CA ASP A 130 29.75 19.33 -3.46
C ASP A 130 30.54 20.33 -2.61
N ASN A 131 30.65 21.57 -3.09
CA ASN A 131 31.38 22.65 -2.42
C ASN A 131 30.60 23.96 -2.45
N THR A 132 31.02 24.92 -1.63
CA THR A 132 30.56 26.32 -1.57
C THR A 132 29.12 26.55 -1.08
N ILE A 133 28.15 25.82 -1.62
CA ILE A 133 26.70 26.00 -1.37
C ILE A 133 26.07 24.82 -0.61
N VAL A 134 26.89 23.85 -0.20
CA VAL A 134 26.48 22.68 0.57
C VAL A 134 26.69 22.91 2.06
N SER A 135 26.09 22.07 2.91
CA SER A 135 26.31 22.13 4.35
C SER A 135 27.79 21.96 4.72
N ASN A 136 28.27 22.74 5.69
CA ASN A 136 29.58 22.54 6.32
C ASN A 136 29.55 21.42 7.38
N TYR A 137 28.37 20.92 7.74
CA TYR A 137 28.18 19.94 8.81
C TYR A 137 27.92 18.53 8.25
N TYR A 138 27.09 18.43 7.21
CA TYR A 138 26.77 17.15 6.57
C TYR A 138 27.60 16.95 5.31
N HIS A 139 27.94 15.69 5.00
CA HIS A 139 28.44 15.35 3.68
C HIS A 139 27.27 15.42 2.69
N GLU A 140 27.25 16.52 1.93
CA GLU A 140 26.15 16.89 1.05
C GLU A 140 26.67 17.21 -0.35
N PHE A 141 25.91 16.80 -1.37
CA PHE A 141 26.17 17.18 -2.75
C PHE A 141 24.87 17.35 -3.54
N PHE A 142 24.92 18.21 -4.55
CA PHE A 142 23.87 18.32 -5.56
C PHE A 142 24.32 17.59 -6.83
N LEU A 143 23.41 16.83 -7.44
CA LEU A 143 23.65 16.15 -8.70
C LEU A 143 22.52 16.43 -9.69
N CYS A 144 22.87 16.97 -10.86
CA CYS A 144 21.98 17.11 -12.00
C CYS A 144 22.17 15.93 -12.97
N ALA A 145 21.61 14.76 -12.64
CA ALA A 145 21.81 13.52 -13.42
C ALA A 145 21.12 13.52 -14.80
N HIS A 146 20.05 14.29 -14.98
CA HIS A 146 19.17 14.20 -16.15
C HIS A 146 19.40 15.36 -17.13
N TYR A 147 18.99 15.14 -18.39
CA TYR A 147 18.91 16.19 -19.39
C TYR A 147 17.67 17.07 -19.16
N GLY A 148 17.88 18.35 -18.89
CA GLY A 148 16.80 19.34 -18.78
C GLY A 148 16.27 19.73 -20.15
N ALA A 149 15.17 19.12 -20.58
CA ALA A 149 14.60 19.40 -21.91
C ALA A 149 13.79 20.70 -21.96
N LEU A 150 13.10 21.06 -20.87
CA LEU A 150 12.22 22.21 -20.79
C LEU A 150 12.39 22.94 -19.45
N GLY A 151 12.50 24.26 -19.51
CA GLY A 151 12.71 25.11 -18.34
C GLY A 151 14.06 24.88 -17.67
N THR A 152 14.20 25.35 -16.43
CA THR A 152 15.43 25.17 -15.65
C THR A 152 15.40 23.85 -14.87
N SER A 153 16.42 23.03 -15.08
CA SER A 153 16.65 21.78 -14.37
C SER A 153 16.67 22.00 -12.85
N ARG A 154 16.04 21.08 -12.13
CA ARG A 154 16.18 20.97 -10.68
C ARG A 154 17.24 19.92 -10.38
N PRO A 155 18.46 20.29 -9.97
CA PRO A 155 19.41 19.32 -9.47
C PRO A 155 18.80 18.63 -8.24
N THR A 156 19.15 17.38 -7.98
CA THR A 156 18.71 16.68 -6.78
C THR A 156 19.78 16.85 -5.71
N ARG A 157 19.37 17.18 -4.50
CA ARG A 157 20.23 17.28 -3.32
C ARG A 157 20.32 15.93 -2.61
N TYR A 158 21.52 15.52 -2.26
CA TYR A 158 21.81 14.29 -1.54
C TYR A 158 22.59 14.62 -0.27
N ILE A 159 22.17 14.05 0.85
CA ILE A 159 22.75 14.32 2.16
C ILE A 159 23.02 12.99 2.83
N VAL A 160 24.30 12.69 3.07
CA VAL A 160 24.71 11.47 3.77
C VAL A 160 24.57 11.72 5.26
N LEU A 161 23.58 11.09 5.89
CA LEU A 161 23.31 11.23 7.32
C LEU A 161 24.07 10.21 8.17
N HIS A 162 24.40 9.06 7.59
CA HIS A 162 25.15 8.00 8.26
C HIS A 162 25.93 7.20 7.22
N ASP A 163 27.18 6.86 7.51
CA ASP A 163 28.01 6.09 6.59
C ASP A 163 28.99 5.19 7.34
N GLU A 164 28.84 3.89 7.13
CA GLU A 164 29.75 2.84 7.61
C GLU A 164 30.52 2.18 6.43
N SER A 165 30.29 2.63 5.20
CA SER A 165 30.84 1.98 3.99
C SER A 165 32.30 2.32 3.70
N GLU A 166 32.81 3.41 4.29
CA GLU A 166 34.11 4.02 4.01
C GLU A 166 34.29 4.49 2.55
N PHE A 167 33.19 4.62 1.80
CA PHE A 167 33.25 5.17 0.44
C PHE A 167 33.62 6.64 0.45
N SER A 168 34.45 7.03 -0.51
CA SER A 168 34.74 8.44 -0.78
C SER A 168 33.53 9.17 -1.36
N GLY A 169 33.49 10.50 -1.20
CA GLY A 169 32.45 11.33 -1.83
C GLY A 169 32.32 11.09 -3.34
N ASP A 170 33.45 11.00 -4.04
CA ASP A 170 33.49 10.71 -5.49
C ASP A 170 32.86 9.35 -5.83
N GLU A 171 33.04 8.33 -4.99
CA GLU A 171 32.43 7.00 -5.20
C GLU A 171 30.93 7.04 -5.02
N ILE A 172 30.43 7.69 -3.97
CA ILE A 172 28.99 7.86 -3.74
C ILE A 172 28.37 8.65 -4.89
N GLN A 173 28.97 9.79 -5.26
CA GLN A 173 28.50 10.64 -6.36
C GLN A 173 28.43 9.88 -7.69
N ARG A 174 29.49 9.13 -8.05
CA ARG A 174 29.54 8.30 -9.26
C ARG A 174 28.50 7.19 -9.22
N ALA A 175 28.38 6.48 -8.10
CA ALA A 175 27.40 5.42 -7.93
C ALA A 175 25.96 5.95 -8.08
N THR A 176 25.63 7.06 -7.41
CA THR A 176 24.32 7.72 -7.52
C THR A 176 24.02 8.19 -8.95
N ASN A 177 25.02 8.75 -9.65
CA ASN A 177 24.87 9.16 -11.04
C ASN A 177 24.65 7.95 -11.96
N ASN A 178 25.46 6.90 -11.83
CA ASN A 178 25.35 5.68 -12.64
C ASN A 178 23.99 4.99 -12.45
N LEU A 179 23.50 4.91 -11.20
CA LEU A 179 22.18 4.38 -10.91
C LEU A 179 21.09 5.13 -11.68
N SER A 180 21.21 6.45 -11.85
CA SER A 180 20.24 7.27 -12.59
C SER A 180 20.06 6.87 -14.07
N TYR A 181 20.94 6.05 -14.64
CA TYR A 181 20.82 5.51 -16.01
C TYR A 181 20.10 4.16 -16.07
N LEU A 182 19.85 3.51 -14.94
CA LEU A 182 19.29 2.15 -14.88
C LEU A 182 17.76 2.11 -14.79
N PHE A 183 17.06 3.19 -15.15
CA PHE A 183 15.60 3.20 -15.15
C PHE A 183 15.03 2.64 -16.47
N PRO A 184 14.43 1.45 -16.49
CA PRO A 184 14.08 0.72 -17.71
C PRO A 184 12.90 1.32 -18.48
N ARG A 185 12.13 2.25 -17.88
CA ARG A 185 11.00 2.88 -18.56
C ARG A 185 11.42 3.99 -19.53
N CYS A 186 12.69 4.39 -19.56
CA CYS A 186 13.18 5.35 -20.54
C CYS A 186 14.66 5.16 -20.89
N LEU A 187 15.02 5.50 -22.12
CA LEU A 187 16.41 5.48 -22.62
C LEU A 187 17.19 6.75 -22.24
N LYS A 188 16.85 7.38 -21.10
CA LYS A 188 17.43 8.64 -20.63
C LYS A 188 17.70 8.55 -19.14
N ALA A 189 18.74 9.25 -18.68
CA ALA A 189 19.00 9.38 -17.25
C ALA A 189 17.85 10.12 -16.57
N VAL A 190 17.39 9.56 -15.45
CA VAL A 190 16.36 10.16 -14.61
C VAL A 190 16.97 11.10 -13.57
N SER A 191 16.14 11.99 -13.00
CA SER A 191 16.63 13.03 -12.08
C SER A 191 17.02 12.53 -10.69
N VAL A 192 16.51 11.36 -10.29
CA VAL A 192 16.71 10.71 -9.00
C VAL A 192 16.98 9.23 -9.26
N PRO A 193 17.68 8.50 -8.37
CA PRO A 193 18.03 7.11 -8.62
C PRO A 193 16.77 6.23 -8.77
N PRO A 194 16.82 5.15 -9.59
CA PRO A 194 15.71 4.24 -9.79
C PRO A 194 15.09 3.68 -8.50
N PRO A 195 15.85 3.32 -7.43
CA PRO A 195 15.25 2.90 -6.16
C PRO A 195 14.23 3.92 -5.61
N VAL A 196 14.56 5.21 -5.65
CA VAL A 196 13.65 6.27 -5.20
C VAL A 196 12.40 6.35 -6.08
N LEU A 197 12.57 6.29 -7.40
CA LEU A 197 11.43 6.31 -8.33
C LEU A 197 10.53 5.10 -8.16
N TYR A 198 11.11 3.91 -7.96
CA TYR A 198 10.34 2.69 -7.75
C TYR A 198 9.56 2.74 -6.44
N SER A 199 10.14 3.27 -5.36
CA SER A 199 9.40 3.53 -4.11
C SER A 199 8.20 4.45 -4.36
N HIS A 200 8.36 5.54 -5.12
CA HIS A 200 7.24 6.42 -5.45
C HIS A 200 6.16 5.73 -6.29
N LEU A 201 6.56 4.92 -7.27
CA LEU A 201 5.64 4.17 -8.11
C LEU A 201 4.89 3.10 -7.31
N ALA A 202 5.58 2.41 -6.40
CA ALA A 202 4.99 1.41 -5.52
C ALA A 202 4.05 2.05 -4.50
N ALA A 203 4.42 3.18 -3.89
CA ALA A 203 3.52 3.95 -3.02
C ALA A 203 2.28 4.46 -3.77
N LYS A 204 2.45 5.00 -4.98
CA LYS A 204 1.32 5.42 -5.83
C LYS A 204 0.41 4.25 -6.17
N ARG A 205 0.97 3.09 -6.51
CA ARG A 205 0.19 1.89 -6.82
C ARG A 205 -0.55 1.37 -5.59
N ALA A 206 0.11 1.32 -4.43
CA ALA A 206 -0.52 0.97 -3.16
C ALA A 206 -1.68 1.93 -2.82
N ARG A 207 -1.52 3.24 -3.07
CA ARG A 207 -2.61 4.20 -2.91
C ARG A 207 -3.79 3.89 -3.83
N SER A 208 -3.54 3.54 -5.09
CA SER A 208 -4.61 3.11 -6.00
C SER A 208 -5.31 1.86 -5.48
N TYR A 209 -4.58 0.88 -4.94
CA TYR A 209 -5.19 -0.30 -4.33
C TYR A 209 -6.03 0.04 -3.11
N LEU A 210 -5.56 0.93 -2.23
CA LEU A 210 -6.37 1.39 -1.10
C LEU A 210 -7.63 2.10 -1.57
N ILE A 211 -7.54 3.00 -2.55
CA ILE A 211 -8.74 3.67 -3.10
C ILE A 211 -9.71 2.62 -3.68
N THR A 212 -9.22 1.63 -4.44
CA THR A 212 -10.09 0.57 -4.96
C THR A 212 -10.69 -0.28 -3.85
N LEU A 213 -9.92 -0.62 -2.82
CA LEU A 213 -10.42 -1.39 -1.68
C LEU A 213 -11.41 -0.58 -0.85
N ASP A 214 -11.17 0.71 -0.64
CA ASP A 214 -12.07 1.63 0.05
C ASP A 214 -13.37 1.80 -0.75
N ASN A 215 -13.26 1.98 -2.08
CA ASN A 215 -14.41 2.03 -2.99
C ASN A 215 -15.21 0.72 -2.98
N ASN A 216 -14.52 -0.43 -2.97
CA ASN A 216 -15.13 -1.76 -2.91
C ASN A 216 -15.62 -2.15 -1.49
N ARG A 217 -15.22 -1.40 -0.45
CA ARG A 217 -15.69 -1.53 0.94
C ARG A 217 -16.84 -0.55 1.26
N GLY A 218 -17.43 0.08 0.24
CA GLY A 218 -18.57 0.98 0.43
C GLY A 218 -18.24 2.48 0.49
N LEU A 219 -17.11 2.94 -0.07
CA LEU A 219 -17.05 4.31 -0.63
C LEU A 219 -17.65 4.31 -2.04
N ILE A 220 -18.93 3.94 -2.14
CA ILE A 220 -19.75 4.12 -3.35
C ILE A 220 -20.34 5.54 -3.39
N TRP A 221 -20.29 6.31 -2.31
CA TRP A 221 -20.88 7.64 -2.26
C TRP A 221 -19.84 8.67 -1.84
N GLY A 222 -19.82 9.81 -2.54
CA GLY A 222 -18.83 10.86 -2.40
C GLY A 222 -18.70 11.41 -0.97
N GLU A 223 -17.83 12.39 -0.79
CA GLU A 223 -17.46 13.01 0.50
C GLU A 223 -18.63 13.68 1.29
N ASN A 224 -19.90 13.38 0.98
CA ASN A 224 -21.07 13.96 1.63
C ASN A 224 -21.75 12.96 2.58
N PRO A 225 -22.16 13.38 3.78
CA PRO A 225 -23.02 12.57 4.65
C PRO A 225 -24.33 12.24 3.92
N LEU A 226 -24.85 11.03 4.15
CA LEU A 226 -26.12 10.56 3.57
C LEU A 226 -27.25 11.55 3.87
N GLU A 227 -28.00 11.94 2.85
CA GLU A 227 -29.20 12.74 3.03
C GLU A 227 -30.33 11.87 3.62
N GLN A 228 -31.28 12.48 4.34
CA GLN A 228 -32.38 11.76 5.00
C GLN A 228 -33.16 10.84 4.05
N ASN A 229 -33.28 11.23 2.77
CA ASN A 229 -33.97 10.45 1.74
C ASN A 229 -33.23 9.16 1.37
N GLU A 230 -31.90 9.14 1.48
CA GLU A 230 -31.06 7.97 1.20
C GLU A 230 -31.12 6.97 2.36
N ILE A 231 -31.21 7.46 3.60
CA ILE A 231 -31.46 6.63 4.79
C ILE A 231 -32.83 5.94 4.68
N ASP A 232 -33.87 6.69 4.28
CA ASP A 232 -35.22 6.13 4.09
C ASP A 232 -35.27 5.08 2.96
N ASP A 233 -34.44 5.23 1.92
CA ASP A 233 -34.31 4.24 0.84
C ASP A 233 -33.57 2.98 1.29
N LEU A 234 -32.48 3.14 2.07
CA LEU A 234 -31.78 2.04 2.73
C LEU A 234 -32.71 1.23 3.63
N VAL A 235 -33.48 1.90 4.50
CA VAL A 235 -34.46 1.23 5.38
C VAL A 235 -35.52 0.48 4.58
N LYS A 236 -35.98 1.03 3.44
CA LYS A 236 -36.92 0.32 2.55
C LYS A 236 -36.31 -0.90 1.89
N LYS A 237 -35.06 -0.82 1.42
CA LYS A 237 -34.34 -1.96 0.84
C LYS A 237 -34.15 -3.08 1.86
N ILE A 238 -33.74 -2.74 3.08
CA ILE A 238 -33.58 -3.70 4.19
C ILE A 238 -34.93 -4.37 4.54
N LYS A 239 -36.02 -3.59 4.60
CA LYS A 239 -37.36 -4.14 4.86
C LYS A 239 -37.85 -5.08 3.74
N LYS A 240 -37.60 -4.71 2.48
CA LYS A 240 -37.94 -5.56 1.33
C LYS A 240 -37.23 -6.92 1.39
N LEU A 241 -35.96 -6.95 1.81
CA LEU A 241 -35.21 -8.19 2.02
C LEU A 241 -35.77 -9.03 3.18
N ASN A 242 -36.21 -8.35 4.24
CA ASN A 242 -36.88 -9.01 5.36
C ASN A 242 -38.21 -9.70 4.95
N ASP A 243 -38.85 -9.26 3.87
CA ASP A 243 -40.14 -9.77 3.37
C ASP A 243 -40.03 -10.90 2.33
N ILE A 244 -38.83 -11.23 1.85
CA ILE A 244 -38.60 -12.34 0.89
C ILE A 244 -38.87 -13.67 1.60
N LYS A 245 -39.70 -14.53 1.01
CA LYS A 245 -40.11 -15.81 1.62
C LYS A 245 -39.59 -17.05 0.88
N GLU A 246 -39.49 -17.04 -0.44
CA GLU A 246 -39.09 -18.20 -1.28
C GLU A 246 -38.45 -17.73 -2.61
N PHE A 247 -37.63 -18.57 -3.24
CA PHE A 247 -36.88 -18.27 -4.47
C PHE A 247 -37.64 -18.63 -5.76
N PRO A 248 -37.22 -18.08 -6.91
CA PRO A 248 -37.60 -18.60 -8.23
C PRO A 248 -37.07 -20.02 -8.46
N ASP A 249 -37.85 -20.88 -9.11
CA ASP A 249 -37.52 -22.29 -9.39
C ASP A 249 -36.31 -22.51 -10.32
N ASP A 250 -35.72 -21.44 -10.86
CA ASP A 250 -34.81 -21.48 -12.01
C ASP A 250 -33.31 -21.37 -11.64
N PHE A 251 -32.98 -21.42 -10.34
CA PHE A 251 -31.62 -21.25 -9.85
C PHE A 251 -30.72 -22.47 -10.11
N ILE A 252 -29.56 -22.24 -10.70
CA ILE A 252 -28.55 -23.27 -10.97
C ILE A 252 -27.37 -23.06 -10.02
N TRP A 253 -27.22 -23.94 -9.04
CA TRP A 253 -26.07 -23.90 -8.13
C TRP A 253 -24.74 -24.03 -8.90
N PRO A 254 -23.67 -23.31 -8.51
CA PRO A 254 -22.35 -23.35 -9.17
C PRO A 254 -21.72 -24.75 -9.24
N LEU A 255 -22.16 -25.65 -8.37
CA LEU A 255 -22.02 -27.09 -8.51
C LEU A 255 -23.42 -27.63 -8.76
N ASP A 256 -23.62 -28.31 -9.89
CA ASP A 256 -24.83 -29.07 -10.18
C ASP A 256 -24.96 -30.20 -9.12
N LEU A 257 -25.37 -29.84 -7.90
CA LEU A 257 -25.63 -30.74 -6.76
C LEU A 257 -26.70 -31.77 -7.14
N ASN A 258 -27.52 -31.45 -8.16
CA ASN A 258 -28.46 -32.35 -8.80
C ASN A 258 -27.80 -33.42 -9.70
N ARG A 259 -26.56 -33.23 -10.19
CA ARG A 259 -25.80 -34.27 -10.91
C ARG A 259 -24.98 -35.18 -9.99
N HIS A 260 -24.71 -34.77 -8.76
CA HIS A 260 -24.13 -35.64 -7.73
C HIS A 260 -25.17 -36.57 -7.06
N ASN A 261 -26.31 -36.78 -7.74
CA ASN A 261 -27.57 -37.19 -7.15
C ASN A 261 -28.06 -38.54 -7.70
N GLU A 262 -27.17 -39.53 -7.86
CA GLU A 262 -27.59 -40.91 -8.17
C GLU A 262 -27.54 -41.88 -6.98
N ASN A 263 -26.98 -41.51 -5.82
CA ASN A 263 -26.91 -42.43 -4.67
C ASN A 263 -27.28 -41.74 -3.36
N PHE A 264 -28.55 -41.35 -3.23
CA PHE A 264 -29.16 -40.93 -1.97
C PHE A 264 -29.48 -42.14 -1.07
N GLN A 265 -28.44 -42.86 -0.68
CA GLN A 265 -28.47 -43.72 0.50
C GLN A 265 -27.23 -43.45 1.37
N ASN A 266 -27.39 -42.47 2.26
CA ASN A 266 -26.86 -42.46 3.62
C ASN A 266 -25.40 -42.07 3.95
N GLU A 267 -24.61 -41.44 3.08
CA GLU A 267 -23.32 -40.88 3.55
C GLU A 267 -23.08 -39.44 3.06
N LYS A 268 -22.86 -38.55 4.05
CA LYS A 268 -22.55 -37.13 3.83
C LYS A 268 -21.22 -37.01 3.08
N CYS A 269 -21.23 -36.44 1.88
CA CYS A 269 -20.01 -36.14 1.15
C CYS A 269 -19.21 -35.06 1.91
N GLU A 270 -18.01 -35.41 2.37
CA GLU A 270 -17.11 -34.53 3.13
C GLU A 270 -16.76 -33.26 2.33
N ALA A 271 -16.63 -33.36 1.00
CA ALA A 271 -16.39 -32.22 0.12
C ALA A 271 -17.58 -31.25 0.03
N CYS A 272 -18.82 -31.76 0.03
CA CYS A 272 -20.01 -30.92 0.04
C CYS A 272 -20.19 -30.22 1.39
N MET A 273 -19.90 -30.92 2.49
CA MET A 273 -19.92 -30.33 3.84
C MET A 273 -18.86 -29.23 3.98
N SER A 274 -17.63 -29.49 3.53
CA SER A 274 -16.53 -28.50 3.56
C SER A 274 -16.85 -27.27 2.70
N PHE A 275 -17.44 -27.45 1.52
CA PHE A 275 -17.84 -26.34 0.66
C PHE A 275 -18.96 -25.50 1.30
N MET A 276 -19.95 -26.15 1.91
CA MET A 276 -21.02 -25.44 2.63
C MET A 276 -20.51 -24.70 3.87
N GLU A 277 -19.56 -25.27 4.60
CA GLU A 277 -18.90 -24.59 5.73
C GLU A 277 -18.11 -23.35 5.26
N GLU A 278 -17.34 -23.46 4.16
CA GLU A 278 -16.63 -22.31 3.59
C GLU A 278 -17.59 -21.24 3.05
N PHE A 279 -18.67 -21.65 2.39
CA PHE A 279 -19.70 -20.72 1.88
C PHE A 279 -20.42 -19.98 3.01
N ASN A 280 -20.89 -20.71 4.03
CA ASN A 280 -21.55 -20.11 5.19
C ASN A 280 -20.63 -19.15 5.93
N LYS A 281 -19.36 -19.52 6.11
CA LYS A 281 -18.35 -18.63 6.71
C LYS A 281 -18.13 -17.37 5.88
N GLY A 282 -18.07 -17.51 4.55
CA GLY A 282 -17.95 -16.36 3.64
C GLY A 282 -19.18 -15.43 3.66
N LEU A 283 -20.38 -15.98 3.87
CA LEU A 283 -21.61 -15.20 4.05
C LEU A 283 -21.62 -14.43 5.38
N GLU A 284 -21.26 -15.08 6.49
CA GLU A 284 -21.14 -14.43 7.81
C GLU A 284 -20.13 -13.29 7.78
N GLU A 285 -18.92 -13.52 7.23
CA GLU A 285 -17.88 -12.51 7.09
C GLU A 285 -18.32 -11.31 6.24
N LYS A 286 -19.06 -11.55 5.14
CA LYS A 286 -19.61 -10.48 4.31
C LYS A 286 -20.70 -9.69 5.02
N PHE A 287 -21.55 -10.35 5.79
CA PHE A 287 -22.61 -9.68 6.54
C PHE A 287 -22.04 -8.77 7.64
N GLU A 288 -21.05 -9.24 8.41
CA GLU A 288 -20.38 -8.42 9.42
C GLU A 288 -19.75 -7.15 8.82
N LEU A 289 -19.19 -7.26 7.60
CA LEU A 289 -18.63 -6.11 6.89
C LEU A 289 -19.71 -5.09 6.49
N ILE A 290 -20.86 -5.57 5.99
CA ILE A 290 -22.01 -4.71 5.63
C ILE A 290 -22.57 -4.02 6.87
N GLU A 291 -22.77 -4.77 7.96
CA GLU A 291 -23.26 -4.24 9.24
C GLU A 291 -22.34 -3.12 9.76
N THR A 292 -21.03 -3.39 9.78
CA THR A 292 -20.03 -2.42 10.24
C THR A 292 -20.06 -1.15 9.38
N ALA A 293 -20.12 -1.29 8.05
CA ALA A 293 -20.15 -0.15 7.13
C ALA A 293 -21.39 0.74 7.32
N ILE A 294 -22.56 0.14 7.53
CA ILE A 294 -23.81 0.87 7.76
C ILE A 294 -23.80 1.56 9.13
N LEU A 295 -23.33 0.88 10.17
CA LEU A 295 -23.26 1.46 11.52
C LEU A 295 -22.28 2.64 11.56
N ASP A 296 -21.12 2.52 10.93
CA ASP A 296 -20.12 3.60 10.85
C ASP A 296 -20.68 4.86 10.17
N GLN A 297 -21.61 4.72 9.21
CA GLN A 297 -22.30 5.85 8.60
C GLN A 297 -23.32 6.49 9.56
N CYS A 298 -24.10 5.69 10.31
CA CYS A 298 -24.98 6.25 11.34
C CYS A 298 -24.19 7.02 12.42
N TYR A 299 -22.97 6.60 12.76
CA TYR A 299 -22.10 7.30 13.73
C TYR A 299 -21.56 8.66 13.24
N GLN A 300 -21.63 8.94 11.93
CA GLN A 300 -21.19 10.22 11.35
C GLN A 300 -22.30 11.28 11.30
N LEU A 301 -23.54 10.93 11.67
CA LEU A 301 -24.68 11.84 11.70
C LEU A 301 -24.64 12.79 12.93
N PRO A 302 -25.32 13.95 12.86
CA PRO A 302 -25.53 14.81 14.02
C PRO A 302 -26.20 14.06 15.18
N GLU A 303 -25.86 14.41 16.42
CA GLU A 303 -26.22 13.66 17.65
C GLU A 303 -27.73 13.37 17.81
N GLN A 304 -28.60 14.24 17.28
CA GLN A 304 -30.06 14.07 17.28
C GLN A 304 -30.55 12.99 16.30
N ASP A 305 -29.90 12.86 15.14
CA ASP A 305 -30.27 11.92 14.07
C ASP A 305 -29.54 10.58 14.21
N GLN A 306 -28.34 10.61 14.79
CA GLN A 306 -27.54 9.44 15.12
C GLN A 306 -28.30 8.46 16.02
N GLN A 307 -28.94 8.95 17.10
CA GLN A 307 -29.69 8.08 18.02
C GLN A 307 -30.90 7.41 17.35
N ARG A 308 -31.48 8.06 16.33
CA ARG A 308 -32.62 7.53 15.58
C ARG A 308 -32.18 6.54 14.49
N CYS A 309 -31.14 6.88 13.71
CA CYS A 309 -30.51 5.99 12.72
C CYS A 309 -30.07 4.68 13.37
N LEU A 310 -29.31 4.78 14.46
CA LEU A 310 -28.85 3.60 15.21
C LEU A 310 -30.00 2.80 15.81
N LYS A 311 -31.16 3.38 16.08
CA LYS A 311 -32.31 2.66 16.61
C LYS A 311 -33.12 1.95 15.53
N GLU A 312 -33.30 2.57 14.38
CA GLU A 312 -34.11 2.01 13.28
C GLU A 312 -33.29 1.03 12.43
N VAL A 313 -32.04 1.37 12.09
CA VAL A 313 -31.18 0.57 11.22
C VAL A 313 -30.63 -0.65 11.94
N LYS A 314 -30.16 -0.50 13.18
CA LYS A 314 -29.63 -1.62 13.97
C LYS A 314 -30.68 -2.69 14.24
N LEU A 315 -31.93 -2.28 14.52
CA LEU A 315 -33.00 -3.22 14.83
C LEU A 315 -33.39 -4.08 13.61
N GLU A 316 -33.32 -3.50 12.40
CA GLU A 316 -33.55 -4.23 11.15
C GLU A 316 -32.33 -5.08 10.74
N LEU A 317 -31.10 -4.60 10.99
CA LEU A 317 -29.87 -5.37 10.78
C LEU A 317 -29.77 -6.57 11.73
N ASP A 318 -30.08 -6.39 13.02
CA ASP A 318 -30.12 -7.46 14.02
C ASP A 318 -31.16 -8.52 13.63
N ALA A 319 -32.32 -8.10 13.11
CA ALA A 319 -33.36 -9.02 12.63
C ALA A 319 -32.93 -9.81 11.38
N LEU A 320 -32.19 -9.17 10.47
CA LEU A 320 -31.62 -9.81 9.28
C LEU A 320 -30.48 -10.77 9.65
N TYR A 321 -29.62 -10.37 10.58
CA TYR A 321 -28.54 -11.21 11.12
C TYR A 321 -29.09 -12.47 11.79
N GLU A 322 -30.09 -12.34 12.65
CA GLU A 322 -30.74 -13.49 13.28
C GLU A 322 -31.43 -14.38 12.23
N LYS A 323 -32.00 -13.84 11.15
CA LYS A 323 -32.52 -14.67 10.05
C LYS A 323 -31.42 -15.44 9.31
N ILE A 324 -30.29 -14.79 9.00
CA ILE A 324 -29.14 -15.44 8.34
C ILE A 324 -28.55 -16.50 9.25
N LYS A 325 -28.39 -16.20 10.54
CA LYS A 325 -27.89 -17.16 11.53
C LYS A 325 -28.82 -18.35 11.72
N ASN A 326 -30.13 -18.13 11.81
CA ASN A 326 -31.14 -19.20 11.84
C ASN A 326 -31.24 -19.98 10.52
N PHE A 327 -30.73 -19.45 9.40
CA PHE A 327 -30.56 -20.16 8.14
C PHE A 327 -29.29 -21.00 8.13
N VAL A 328 -28.20 -20.51 8.75
CA VAL A 328 -26.90 -21.20 8.81
C VAL A 328 -26.90 -22.33 9.86
N GLU A 329 -27.53 -22.12 11.03
CA GLU A 329 -27.52 -23.08 12.15
C GLU A 329 -28.23 -24.44 11.90
N PRO A 330 -29.30 -24.58 11.08
CA PRO A 330 -29.98 -25.86 10.83
C PRO A 330 -29.58 -26.56 9.52
N ASN A 331 -28.45 -26.27 8.89
CA ASN A 331 -28.02 -26.92 7.65
C ASN A 331 -27.39 -28.32 7.83
N LYS A 332 -28.07 -29.17 8.62
CA LYS A 332 -27.89 -30.64 8.62
C LYS A 332 -28.84 -31.35 7.65
N GLU A 333 -29.84 -30.68 7.09
CA GLU A 333 -30.75 -31.21 6.07
C GLU A 333 -31.14 -30.11 5.04
N LEU A 334 -30.37 -29.95 3.97
CA LEU A 334 -30.68 -28.95 2.93
C LEU A 334 -31.14 -29.58 1.62
N HIS A 335 -32.47 -29.60 1.46
CA HIS A 335 -33.15 -29.65 0.16
C HIS A 335 -34.23 -28.55 0.02
N LYS A 336 -34.26 -27.53 0.91
CA LYS A 336 -35.47 -26.70 1.05
C LYS A 336 -35.29 -25.19 1.18
N PHE A 337 -34.08 -24.64 1.05
CA PHE A 337 -33.92 -23.20 1.21
C PHE A 337 -33.13 -22.55 0.08
N ASN A 338 -33.60 -21.38 -0.32
CA ASN A 338 -33.58 -20.92 -1.70
C ASN A 338 -33.50 -19.36 -1.62
N TRP A 339 -32.29 -18.77 -1.51
CA TRP A 339 -32.02 -17.34 -1.13
C TRP A 339 -30.76 -16.68 -1.79
N ALA A 340 -30.15 -17.27 -2.82
CA ALA A 340 -28.82 -16.87 -3.33
C ALA A 340 -28.71 -15.59 -4.22
N ASP A 341 -29.72 -15.24 -5.01
CA ASP A 341 -29.64 -14.29 -6.13
C ASP A 341 -29.78 -12.85 -5.62
N ASP A 342 -30.68 -12.67 -4.64
CA ASP A 342 -30.80 -11.39 -3.92
C ASP A 342 -29.57 -11.13 -3.03
N MET A 343 -28.89 -12.19 -2.56
CA MET A 343 -27.62 -12.08 -1.83
C MET A 343 -26.45 -11.70 -2.73
N GLU A 344 -26.37 -12.26 -3.95
CA GLU A 344 -25.37 -11.87 -4.94
C GLU A 344 -25.58 -10.41 -5.37
N ALA A 345 -26.83 -10.00 -5.61
CA ALA A 345 -27.17 -8.61 -5.91
C ALA A 345 -26.84 -7.66 -4.75
N LEU A 346 -27.01 -8.07 -3.48
CA LEU A 346 -26.65 -7.28 -2.29
C LEU A 346 -25.13 -7.20 -2.04
N ILE A 347 -24.38 -8.18 -2.54
CA ILE A 347 -22.92 -8.19 -2.48
C ILE A 347 -22.35 -7.29 -3.59
N GLU A 348 -23.07 -7.14 -4.70
CA GLU A 348 -22.68 -6.32 -5.84
C GLU A 348 -23.15 -4.85 -5.76
N ASP A 349 -24.35 -4.56 -5.26
CA ASP A 349 -24.91 -3.21 -5.00
C ASP A 349 -24.52 -2.67 -3.61
#